data_AF-A0A1J3FG35-F1
#
_entry.id   AF-A0A1J3FG35-F1
#
_cell.length_a   1.000
_cell.length_b   1.000
_cell.length_c   1.000
_cell.angle_alpha   90.00
_cell.angle_beta   90.00
_cell.angle_gamma   90.00
#
_symmetry.space_group_name_H-M   'P 1'
#
loop_
_entity.id
_entity.type
_entity.pdbx_description
1 polymer ?
#
loop_
_entity_poly.entity_id
_entity_poly.type
_entity_poly.pdbx_seq_one_letter_code
_entity_poly.pdbx_strand_id
1 'polypeptide(L)'
;AEFVIKSLSFGIATIIVAVPVGLSIAVLLNVANTTRKMMTDNALVQTLSSYETMGSVTTILCHKTGVLTLNEMSVVDVCAGGIRMQDMDNVLQLPPLLKELLIEGIA
;
A
#
# COMPACT_ATOMS: atom_id res chain seq x y z
N ALA A 1 28.41 22.54 54.25
CA ALA A 1 28.49 22.66 52.78
C ALA A 1 28.24 21.31 52.09
N GLU A 2 28.89 20.23 52.51
CA GLU A 2 28.79 18.90 51.86
C GLU A 2 27.37 18.32 51.76
N PHE A 3 26.54 18.49 52.80
CA PHE A 3 25.15 18.00 52.80
C PHE A 3 24.28 18.68 51.73
N VAL A 4 24.44 20.00 51.56
CA VAL A 4 23.69 20.78 50.56
C VAL A 4 24.09 20.34 49.15
N ILE A 5 25.39 20.12 48.91
CA ILE A 5 25.89 19.64 47.61
C ILE A 5 25.37 18.24 47.32
N LYS A 6 25.39 17.31 48.29
CA LYS A 6 24.85 15.95 48.12
C LYS A 6 23.35 15.94 47.83
N SER A 7 22.56 16.73 48.55
CA SER A 7 21.11 16.83 48.32
C SER A 7 20.80 17.40 46.92
N LEU A 8 21.56 18.42 46.51
CA LEU A 8 21.42 19.03 45.19
C LEU A 8 21.77 18.05 44.07
N SER A 9 22.91 17.34 44.18
CA SER A 9 23.31 16.32 43.20
C SER A 9 22.29 15.19 43.09
N PHE A 10 21.69 14.75 44.20
CA PHE A 10 20.66 13.72 44.18
C PHE A 10 19.37 14.18 43.49
N GLY A 11 18.95 15.43 43.73
CA GLY A 11 17.81 16.02 43.03
C GLY A 11 18.04 16.13 41.53
N ILE A 12 19.23 16.59 41.12
CA ILE A 12 19.62 16.68 39.70
C ILE A 12 19.64 15.29 39.04
N ALA A 13 20.23 14.29 39.70
CA ALA A 13 20.28 12.92 39.18
C ALA A 13 18.88 12.32 38.99
N THR A 14 17.95 12.58 39.92
CA THR A 14 16.57 12.11 39.83
C THR A 14 15.84 12.73 38.63
N ILE A 15 16.04 14.02 38.36
CA ILE A 15 15.45 14.70 37.20
C ILE A 15 15.97 14.11 35.88
N ILE A 16 17.27 13.82 35.79
CA ILE A 16 17.89 13.23 34.60
C ILE A 16 17.32 11.84 34.32
N VAL A 17 17.14 11.00 35.34
CA VAL A 17 16.58 9.64 35.19
C VAL A 17 15.08 9.69 34.86
N ALA A 18 14.35 10.68 35.37
CA ALA A 18 12.91 10.82 35.14
C ALA A 18 12.53 11.13 33.67
N VAL A 19 13.42 11.75 32.89
CA VAL A 19 13.19 12.04 31.47
C VAL A 19 13.94 11.02 30.60
N PRO A 20 13.25 10.03 30.02
CA PRO A 20 13.91 8.97 29.25
C PRO A 20 14.30 9.47 27.85
N VAL A 21 15.44 10.14 27.73
CA VAL A 21 15.97 10.67 26.45
C VAL A 21 16.19 9.55 25.42
N GLY A 22 16.54 8.34 25.87
CA GLY A 22 16.77 7.18 25.01
C GLY A 22 15.51 6.66 24.31
N LEU A 23 14.32 6.92 24.86
CA LEU A 23 13.07 6.42 24.30
C LEU A 23 12.80 7.05 22.93
N SER A 24 12.97 8.37 22.81
CA SER A 24 12.77 9.10 21.55
C SER A 24 13.70 8.61 20.44
N ILE A 25 14.94 8.24 20.78
CA ILE A 25 15.93 7.71 19.83
C ILE A 25 15.53 6.30 19.36
N ALA A 26 15.10 5.44 20.29
CA ALA A 26 14.65 4.10 19.97
C ALA A 26 13.44 4.12 19.02
N VAL A 27 12.48 5.02 19.26
CA VAL A 27 11.32 5.19 18.39
C VAL A 27 11.75 5.66 16.99
N LEU A 28 12.64 6.65 16.90
CA LEU A 28 13.12 7.15 15.61
C LEU A 28 13.82 6.06 14.78
N LEU A 29 14.67 5.25 15.41
CA LEU A 29 15.36 4.16 14.75
C LEU A 29 14.37 3.10 14.24
N ASN A 30 13.37 2.77 15.05
CA ASN A 30 12.34 1.80 14.68
C ASN A 30 11.52 2.30 13.47
N VAL A 31 11.13 3.57 13.48
CA VAL A 31 10.43 4.22 12.35
C VAL A 31 11.31 4.19 11.10
N ALA A 32 12.57 4.61 11.19
CA ALA A 32 13.48 4.64 10.04
C ALA A 32 13.69 3.25 9.43
N ASN A 33 13.87 2.21 10.27
CA ASN A 33 14.01 0.84 9.81
C ASN A 33 12.75 0.32 9.12
N THR A 34 11.58 0.65 9.68
CA THR A 34 10.30 0.18 9.12
C THR A 34 9.97 0.88 7.80
N THR A 35 10.19 2.20 7.70
CA THR A 35 10.03 2.93 6.43
C THR A 35 10.96 2.37 5.35
N ARG A 36 12.20 2.01 5.70
CA ARG A 36 13.12 1.36 4.76
C ARG A 36 12.60 0.01 4.27
N LYS A 37 12.02 -0.80 5.16
CA LYS A 37 11.40 -2.08 4.79
C LYS A 37 10.19 -1.87 3.86
N MET A 38 9.31 -0.93 4.18
CA MET A 38 8.13 -0.60 3.36
C MET A 38 8.52 -0.11 1.96
N MET A 39 9.60 0.66 1.83
CA MET A 39 10.11 1.06 0.52
C MET A 39 10.55 -0.12 -0.34
N THR A 40 11.18 -1.15 0.26
CA THR A 40 11.53 -2.40 -0.46
C THR A 40 10.28 -3.15 -0.93
N ASP A 41 9.18 -3.05 -0.17
CA ASP A 41 7.89 -3.65 -0.49
C ASP A 41 7.05 -2.77 -1.47
N ASN A 42 7.68 -1.81 -2.16
CA ASN A 42 7.06 -0.83 -3.06
C ASN A 42 6.01 0.09 -2.41
N ALA A 43 6.01 0.20 -1.08
CA ALA A 43 5.12 1.08 -0.32
C ALA A 43 5.89 2.32 0.18
N LEU A 44 5.83 3.41 -0.58
CA LEU A 44 6.46 4.67 -0.20
C LEU A 44 5.62 5.43 0.85
N VAL A 45 6.14 5.54 2.07
CA VAL A 45 5.53 6.37 3.14
C VAL A 45 6.20 7.74 3.17
N GLN A 46 5.43 8.79 2.88
CA GLN A 46 5.94 10.17 2.81
C GLN A 46 5.84 10.94 4.14
N THR A 47 4.89 10.57 5.00
CA THR A 47 4.70 11.23 6.30
C THR A 47 4.52 10.20 7.41
N LEU A 48 5.03 10.51 8.61
CA LEU A 48 4.92 9.61 9.77
C LEU A 48 3.47 9.40 10.22
N SER A 49 2.61 10.41 10.07
CA SER A 49 1.18 10.30 10.42
C SER A 49 0.44 9.31 9.52
N SER A 50 0.83 9.16 8.25
CA SER A 50 0.27 8.13 7.36
C SER A 50 0.52 6.71 7.89
N TYR A 51 1.69 6.48 8.50
CA TYR A 51 2.05 5.19 9.09
C TYR A 51 1.12 4.83 10.25
N GLU A 52 0.91 5.78 11.18
CA GLU A 52 0.02 5.60 12.33
C GLU A 52 -1.45 5.43 11.90
N THR A 53 -1.90 6.24 10.95
CA THR A 53 -3.27 6.19 10.42
C THR A 53 -3.56 4.85 9.76
N MET A 54 -2.60 4.32 8.99
CA MET A 54 -2.76 3.02 8.33
C MET A 54 -2.87 1.86 9.35
N GLY A 55 -2.20 1.97 10.50
CA GLY A 55 -2.31 0.98 11.58
C GLY A 55 -3.70 0.92 12.24
N SER A 56 -4.49 2.00 12.12
CA SER A 56 -5.82 2.12 12.73
C SER A 56 -6.95 2.11 11.69
N VAL A 57 -6.66 1.79 10.43
CA VAL A 57 -7.65 1.83 9.35
C VAL A 57 -8.68 0.71 9.52
N THR A 58 -9.97 1.06 9.46
CA THR A 58 -11.08 0.10 9.56
C THR A 58 -11.82 -0.10 8.24
N THR A 59 -11.68 0.82 7.28
CA THR A 59 -12.33 0.76 5.96
C THR A 59 -11.40 1.32 4.90
N ILE A 60 -11.24 0.60 3.80
CA ILE A 60 -10.43 1.03 2.65
C ILE A 60 -11.37 1.34 1.49
N LEU A 61 -11.34 2.59 1.04
CA LEU A 61 -12.08 3.06 -0.13
C LEU A 61 -11.17 2.94 -1.35
N CYS A 62 -11.39 1.91 -2.18
CA CYS A 62 -10.61 1.69 -3.40
C CYS A 62 -11.38 2.15 -4.64
N HIS A 63 -10.67 2.78 -5.57
CA HIS A 63 -11.16 2.95 -6.93
C HIS A 63 -11.12 1.62 -7.69
N LYS A 64 -11.94 1.44 -8.73
CA LYS A 64 -11.95 0.19 -9.51
C LYS A 64 -10.84 0.20 -10.57
N THR A 65 -10.94 1.13 -11.51
CA THR A 65 -10.08 1.16 -12.70
C THR A 65 -8.67 1.60 -12.30
N GLY A 66 -7.67 0.79 -12.66
CA GLY A 66 -6.25 1.07 -12.40
C GLY A 66 -5.80 0.85 -10.95
N VAL A 67 -6.69 0.38 -10.06
CA VAL A 67 -6.36 0.01 -8.67
C VAL A 67 -6.76 -1.44 -8.41
N LEU A 68 -8.03 -1.81 -8.60
CA LEU A 68 -8.49 -3.20 -8.53
C LEU A 68 -8.33 -3.94 -9.86
N THR A 69 -8.42 -3.22 -10.99
CA THR A 69 -8.19 -3.77 -12.31
C THR A 69 -6.85 -3.29 -12.87
N LEU A 70 -6.22 -4.10 -13.73
CA LEU A 70 -4.95 -3.79 -14.40
C LEU A 70 -5.05 -2.66 -15.44
N ASN A 71 -6.21 -1.98 -15.53
CA ASN A 71 -6.54 -1.03 -16.58
C ASN A 71 -6.34 -1.57 -18.02
N GLU A 72 -6.30 -2.89 -18.16
CA GLU A 72 -6.22 -3.60 -19.43
C GLU A 72 -7.58 -4.26 -19.67
N MET A 73 -8.32 -3.76 -20.65
CA MET A 73 -9.62 -4.31 -21.00
C MET A 73 -9.44 -5.46 -21.98
N SER A 74 -9.77 -6.68 -21.55
CA SER A 74 -9.81 -7.87 -22.39
C SER A 74 -11.26 -8.30 -22.67
N VAL A 75 -11.48 -8.89 -23.84
CA VAL A 75 -12.77 -9.49 -24.20
C VAL A 75 -12.85 -10.87 -23.58
N VAL A 76 -13.72 -11.05 -22.59
CA VAL A 76 -13.87 -12.32 -21.85
C VAL A 76 -14.88 -13.26 -22.54
N ASP A 77 -16.00 -12.69 -22.99
CA ASP A 77 -17.11 -13.42 -23.58
C ASP A 77 -17.54 -12.74 -24.88
N VAL A 78 -17.87 -13.54 -25.91
CA VAL A 78 -18.53 -13.07 -27.13
C VAL A 78 -19.84 -13.82 -27.32
N CYS A 79 -20.91 -13.08 -27.55
CA CYS A 79 -22.23 -13.63 -27.87
C CYS A 79 -22.55 -13.31 -29.32
N ALA A 80 -22.67 -14.33 -30.16
CA ALA A 80 -22.98 -14.19 -31.59
C ALA A 80 -23.96 -15.27 -32.03
N GLY A 81 -25.04 -14.87 -32.72
CA GLY A 81 -26.03 -15.82 -33.26
C GLY A 81 -26.72 -16.71 -32.22
N GLY A 82 -26.83 -16.27 -30.97
CA GLY A 82 -27.41 -17.05 -29.86
C GLY A 82 -26.43 -18.02 -29.18
N ILE A 83 -25.18 -18.08 -29.64
CA ILE A 83 -24.12 -18.89 -29.03
C ILE A 83 -23.25 -17.96 -28.19
N ARG A 84 -23.04 -18.33 -26.93
CA ARG A 84 -22.06 -17.69 -26.05
C ARG A 84 -20.76 -18.46 -26.13
N MET A 85 -19.69 -17.79 -26.56
CA MET A 85 -18.33 -18.29 -26.53
C MET A 85 -17.66 -17.69 -25.29
N GLN A 86 -17.34 -18.56 -24.33
CA GLN A 86 -16.56 -18.22 -23.15
C GLN A 86 -15.10 -18.53 -23.45
N ASP A 87 -14.19 -17.70 -22.95
CA ASP A 87 -12.73 -17.94 -23.03
C ASP A 87 -12.18 -17.77 -24.47
N MET A 88 -12.12 -16.51 -24.91
CA MET A 88 -11.59 -16.10 -26.21
C MET A 88 -10.06 -15.99 -26.21
N ASP A 89 -9.35 -17.01 -25.73
CA ASP A 89 -7.89 -17.06 -25.79
C ASP A 89 -7.36 -17.38 -27.20
N ASN A 90 -8.21 -17.93 -28.07
CA ASN A 90 -7.86 -18.28 -29.46
C ASN A 90 -8.89 -17.74 -30.46
N VAL A 91 -8.58 -16.58 -31.06
CA VAL A 91 -9.31 -15.97 -32.21
C VAL A 91 -9.46 -16.94 -33.40
N LEU A 92 -8.65 -18.00 -33.44
CA LEU A 92 -8.72 -19.05 -34.46
C LEU A 92 -10.01 -19.88 -34.41
N GLN A 93 -10.65 -20.05 -33.25
CA GLN A 93 -11.89 -20.83 -33.11
C GLN A 93 -13.17 -20.10 -33.57
N LEU A 94 -13.05 -18.84 -34.00
CA LEU A 94 -14.20 -18.06 -34.43
C LEU A 94 -14.76 -18.52 -35.78
N PRO A 95 -16.10 -18.62 -35.93
CA PRO A 95 -16.74 -18.84 -37.22
C PRO A 95 -16.30 -17.79 -38.26
N PRO A 96 -16.07 -18.17 -39.52
CA PRO A 96 -15.59 -17.26 -40.56
C PRO A 96 -16.53 -16.08 -40.80
N LEU A 97 -17.85 -16.29 -40.68
CA LEU A 97 -18.86 -15.22 -40.75
C LEU A 97 -18.66 -14.16 -39.66
N LEU A 98 -18.30 -14.57 -38.44
CA LEU A 98 -18.09 -13.63 -37.33
C LEU A 98 -16.79 -12.84 -37.49
N LYS A 99 -15.78 -13.44 -38.14
CA LYS A 99 -14.53 -12.74 -38.48
C LYS A 99 -14.76 -11.63 -39.50
N GLU A 100 -15.55 -11.87 -40.55
CA GLU A 100 -15.90 -10.81 -41.51
C GLU A 100 -16.71 -9.69 -40.86
N LEU A 101 -17.72 -10.02 -40.05
CA LEU A 101 -18.51 -9.02 -39.32
C LEU A 101 -17.68 -8.21 -38.32
N LEU A 102 -16.69 -8.83 -37.66
CA LEU A 102 -15.76 -8.11 -36.79
C LEU A 102 -14.85 -7.18 -37.59
N ILE A 103 -14.34 -7.62 -38.74
CA ILE A 103 -13.50 -6.78 -39.61
C ILE A 103 -14.31 -5.60 -40.15
N GLU A 104 -15.56 -5.81 -40.55
CA GLU A 104 -16.48 -4.75 -41.00
C GLU A 104 -16.87 -3.79 -39.87
N GLY A 105 -17.06 -4.29 -38.64
CA GLY A 105 -17.40 -3.44 -37.48
C GLY A 105 -16.22 -2.69 -36.87
N ILE A 106 -14.98 -3.09 -37.17
CA ILE A 106 -13.75 -2.40 -36.75
C ILE A 106 -13.32 -1.34 -37.80
N ALA A 107 -13.59 -1.58 -39.08
CA ALA A 107 -13.34 -0.65 -40.19
C ALA A 107 -14.30 0.55 -40.18
#